data_AF-A0A349LWL4-F1
#
_entry.id   AF-A0A349LWL4-F1
#
_cell.length_a   1.000
_cell.length_b   1.000
_cell.length_c   1.000
_cell.angle_alpha   90.00
_cell.angle_beta   90.00
_cell.angle_gamma   90.00
#
_symmetry.space_group_name_H-M   'P 1'
#
loop_
_entity.id
_entity.type
_entity.pdbx_description
1 polymer ?
#
loop_
_entity_poly.entity_id
_entity_poly.type
_entity_poly.pdbx_seq_one_letter_code
_entity_poly.pdbx_strand_id
1 'polypeptide(L)' 'MFFCASRQHIVNLRHIIRIEESLSDGYLVRLSNGKELEISRRQASELKDLLSL' A
#
# COMPACT_ATOMS: atom_id res chain seq x y z
N MET A 1 11.94 -4.59 -1.61
CA MET A 1 10.98 -4.90 -0.53
C MET A 1 9.62 -5.13 -1.16
N PHE A 2 8.97 -6.21 -0.76
CA PHE A 2 7.60 -6.54 -1.16
C PHE A 2 6.71 -6.51 0.07
N PHE A 3 5.46 -6.10 -0.10
CA PHE A 3 4.48 -5.96 0.96
C PHE A 3 3.19 -6.71 0.57
N CYS A 4 2.68 -7.56 1.46
CA CYS A 4 1.50 -8.38 1.21
C CYS A 4 0.21 -7.64 1.58
N ALA A 5 -0.15 -6.64 0.80
CA ALA A 5 -1.35 -5.80 0.96
C ALA A 5 -2.65 -6.56 1.26
N SER A 6 -2.81 -7.76 0.69
CA SER A 6 -3.89 -8.67 1.02
C SER A 6 -3.48 -10.11 0.70
N ARG A 7 -4.29 -11.10 1.11
CA ARG A 7 -4.03 -12.53 0.80
C ARG A 7 -3.92 -12.80 -0.71
N GLN A 8 -4.45 -11.91 -1.55
CA GLN A 8 -4.44 -12.06 -3.01
C GLN A 8 -3.47 -11.09 -3.71
N HIS A 9 -2.90 -10.12 -3.00
CA HIS A 9 -2.12 -9.04 -3.61
C HIS A 9 -0.81 -8.80 -2.85
N ILE A 10 0.30 -8.93 -3.59
CA ILE A 10 1.64 -8.54 -3.14
C ILE A 10 2.08 -7.35 -3.98
N VAL A 11 2.53 -6.29 -3.31
CA VAL A 11 2.95 -5.04 -3.95
C VAL A 11 4.44 -4.82 -3.75
N ASN A 12 5.11 -4.34 -4.80
CA ASN A 12 6.50 -3.93 -4.71
C ASN A 12 6.55 -2.46 -4.28
N LEU A 13 7.13 -2.20 -3.10
CA LEU A 13 7.20 -0.86 -2.52
C LEU A 13 7.98 0.13 -3.41
N ARG A 14 8.92 -0.36 -4.22
CA ARG A 14 9.72 0.49 -5.13
C ARG A 14 8.94 1.01 -6.33
N HIS A 15 7.79 0.40 -6.64
CA HIS A 15 6.94 0.79 -7.77
C HIS A 15 5.76 1.65 -7.33
N ILE A 16 5.66 1.98 -6.04
CA ILE A 16 4.66 2.90 -5.53
C ILE A 16 5.02 4.30 -5.98
N ILE A 17 4.11 4.94 -6.71
CA ILE A 17 4.26 6.33 -7.17
C ILE A 17 3.52 7.30 -6.27
N ARG A 18 2.44 6.85 -5.59
CA ARG A 18 1.63 7.68 -4.72
C ARG A 18 0.94 6.83 -3.66
N ILE A 19 0.82 7.37 -2.46
CA ILE A 19 0.04 6.81 -1.36
C ILE A 19 -0.91 7.92 -0.92
N GLU A 20 -2.21 7.62 -0.89
CA GLU A 20 -3.26 8.55 -0.48
C GLU A 20 -4.08 7.89 0.64
N GLU A 21 -4.65 8.67 1.56
CA GLU A 21 -5.56 8.12 2.57
C GLU A 21 -6.88 7.74 1.90
N SER A 22 -7.33 6.49 2.11
CA SER A 22 -8.63 6.04 1.62
C SER A 22 -9.73 6.46 2.59
N LEU A 23 -10.92 6.76 2.06
CA LEU A 23 -12.15 7.01 2.81
C LEU A 23 -12.48 5.89 3.82
N SER A 24 -11.99 4.68 3.58
CA SER A 24 -12.16 3.49 4.41
C SER A 24 -11.18 3.39 5.60
N ASP A 25 -10.53 4.50 5.97
CA ASP A 25 -9.47 4.56 7.01
C ASP A 25 -8.21 3.75 6.60
N GLY A 26 -8.03 3.55 5.29
CA GLY A 26 -6.93 2.77 4.69
C GLY A 26 -5.95 3.64 3.92
N TYR A 27 -5.12 3.02 3.08
CA TYR A 27 -4.35 3.74 2.06
C TYR A 27 -4.73 3.29 0.65
N LEU A 28 -4.92 4.23 -0.25
CA LEU A 28 -4.94 3.99 -1.69
C LEU A 28 -3.52 4.13 -2.22
N VAL A 29 -2.96 3.02 -2.70
CA VAL A 29 -1.61 2.96 -3.26
C VAL A 29 -1.70 2.94 -4.78
N ARG A 30 -1.06 3.90 -5.42
CA ARG A 30 -0.95 3.99 -6.87
C ARG A 30 0.42 3.49 -7.31
N LEU A 31 0.43 2.56 -8.26
CA LEU A 31 1.63 1.94 -8.80
C LEU A 31 2.04 2.56 -10.13
N SER A 32 3.32 2.44 -10.46
CA SER A 32 3.91 2.98 -11.70
C SER A 32 3.30 2.43 -12.98
N ASN A 33 2.61 1.29 -12.91
CA ASN A 33 1.89 0.67 -14.02
C ASN A 33 0.44 1.17 -14.17
N GLY A 34 0.05 2.20 -13.41
CA GLY A 34 -1.30 2.76 -13.41
C GLY A 34 -2.31 1.96 -12.59
N LYS A 35 -1.91 0.87 -11.92
CA LYS A 35 -2.80 0.13 -11.02
C LYS A 35 -2.94 0.84 -9.68
N GLU A 36 -4.15 0.77 -9.14
CA GLU A 36 -4.49 1.25 -7.80
C GLU A 36 -4.83 0.06 -6.92
N LEU A 37 -4.36 0.11 -5.67
CA LEU A 37 -4.60 -0.93 -4.68
C LEU A 37 -5.03 -0.29 -3.36
N GLU A 38 -6.15 -0.75 -2.84
CA GLU A 38 -6.62 -0.31 -1.53
C GLU A 38 -6.05 -1.20 -0.43
N ILE A 39 -5.40 -0.57 0.54
CA ILE A 39 -4.78 -1.17 1.71
C ILE A 39 -5.70 -0.90 2.90
N SER A 40 -6.13 -1.95 3.60
CA SER A 40 -6.95 -1.81 4.80
C SER A 40 -6.15 -1.23 5.99
N ARG A 41 -6.81 -0.57 6.95
CA ARG A 41 -6.23 -0.07 8.23
C ARG A 41 -5.09 -0.91 8.82
N ARG A 42 -5.31 -2.22 8.99
CA ARG A 42 -4.32 -3.11 9.63
C ARG A 42 -3.00 -3.15 8.85
N GLN A 43 -3.12 -3.33 7.54
CA GLN A 43 -2.01 -3.37 6.61
C GLN A 43 -1.38 -1.98 6.44
N ALA A 44 -2.19 -0.93 6.53
CA ALA A 44 -1.74 0.46 6.48
C ALA A 44 -0.78 0.79 7.64
N SER A 45 -1.06 0.32 8.86
CA SER A 45 -0.13 0.48 10.00
C SER A 45 1.21 -0.20 9.73
N GLU A 46 1.19 -1.45 9.25
CA GLU A 46 2.40 -2.21 8.94
C GLU A 46 3.20 -1.59 7.77
N LEU A 47 2.51 -1.06 6.76
CA LEU A 47 3.11 -0.30 5.66
C LEU A 47 3.83 0.95 6.17
N LYS A 48 3.21 1.68 7.11
CA LYS A 48 3.77 2.90 7.69
C LYS A 48 5.02 2.61 8.52
N ASP A 49 5.02 1.51 9.28
CA ASP A 49 6.18 1.05 10.05
C ASP A 49 7.34 0.67 9.11
N LEU A 50 7.04 -0.03 8.00
CA LEU A 50 8.03 -0.40 6.98
C LEU A 50 8.62 0.81 6.23
N LEU A 51 7.88 1.90 6.09
CA LEU A 51 8.32 3.13 5.43
C LEU A 51 9.04 4.11 6.36
N SER A 52 8.90 3.95 7.69
CA SER A 52 9.51 4.85 8.69
C SER A 52 10.93 4.42 9.11
N LEU A 53 11.60 3.61 8.29
CA LEU A 53 12.96 3.11 8.54
C LEU A 53 14.05 4.12 8.13
#